data_AF-A0A151JAE9-F1
#
_entry.id   AF-A0A151JAE9-F1
#
_cell.length_a   1.000
_cell.length_b   1.000
_cell.length_c   1.000
_cell.angle_alpha   90.00
_cell.angle_beta   90.00
_cell.angle_gamma   90.00
#
_symmetry.space_group_name_H-M   'P 1'
#
loop_
_entity.id
_entity.type
_entity.pdbx_description
1 polymer ?
#
loop_
_entity_poly.entity_id
_entity_poly.type
_entity_poly.pdbx_seq_one_letter_code
_entity_poly.pdbx_strand_id
1 'polypeptide(L)'
;MSFLHTHSSECIKSELDFFSLPPTQTSIESLQWIYYKPVTSLTDDSPIEFVIPGHGEDYLDLTHTMLSLRIRLESERRESTSVTAAEVAKVGPVNHLLHSMFNQIDVYFNQKLVSPPNNAYAYRAYIEALLNYASPAKTSHLTSCLMGRGKQRRLRLRLEVRFEKGLSVTINCIVYAEFDNVLEIDSSRQVIVDFSG
;
A
#
# COMPACT_ATOMS: atom_id res chain seq x y z
N MET A 1 31.23 -7.71 -0.10
CA MET A 1 29.77 -7.67 -0.27
C MET A 1 29.24 -9.08 -0.13
N SER A 2 28.15 -9.31 0.59
CA SER A 2 27.56 -10.64 0.77
C SER A 2 26.45 -10.83 -0.26
N PHE A 3 26.57 -11.88 -1.07
CA PHE A 3 25.46 -12.33 -1.93
C PHE A 3 24.33 -12.88 -1.06
N LEU A 4 23.09 -12.65 -1.47
CA LEU A 4 21.92 -13.31 -0.86
C LEU A 4 21.94 -14.82 -1.09
N HIS A 5 22.58 -15.28 -2.17
CA HIS A 5 22.73 -16.70 -2.50
C HIS A 5 24.12 -16.97 -3.09
N THR A 6 24.78 -18.04 -2.69
CA THR A 6 26.19 -18.32 -3.06
C THR A 6 26.43 -18.45 -4.57
N HIS A 7 25.38 -18.76 -5.34
CA HIS A 7 25.45 -18.91 -6.79
C HIS A 7 24.99 -17.67 -7.59
N SER A 8 24.55 -16.59 -6.93
CA SER A 8 24.13 -15.39 -7.66
C SER A 8 25.35 -14.61 -8.17
N SER A 9 25.33 -14.17 -9.42
CA SER A 9 26.33 -13.27 -10.00
C SER A 9 26.11 -11.82 -9.57
N GLU A 10 27.18 -11.03 -9.56
CA GLU A 10 27.06 -9.57 -9.45
C GLU A 10 26.36 -9.03 -10.70
N CYS A 11 25.37 -8.15 -10.52
CA CYS A 11 24.73 -7.45 -11.62
C CYS A 11 24.62 -5.96 -11.31
N ILE A 12 24.78 -5.13 -12.34
CA ILE A 12 24.39 -3.72 -12.28
C ILE A 12 22.89 -3.61 -12.52
N LYS A 13 22.25 -2.62 -11.90
CA LYS A 13 20.85 -2.30 -12.17
C LYS A 13 20.70 -1.89 -13.64
N SER A 14 19.89 -2.61 -14.42
CA SER A 14 19.80 -2.43 -15.88
C SER A 14 19.40 -1.01 -16.29
N GLU A 15 18.60 -0.31 -15.48
CA GLU A 15 18.21 1.08 -15.73
C GLU A 15 19.35 2.10 -15.59
N LEU A 16 20.50 1.68 -15.04
CA LEU A 16 21.70 2.51 -14.89
C LEU A 16 22.82 2.14 -15.87
N ASP A 17 22.64 1.06 -16.64
CA ASP A 17 23.61 0.60 -17.63
C ASP A 17 23.28 1.14 -19.02
N PHE A 18 23.62 2.42 -19.23
CA PHE A 18 23.25 3.17 -20.44
C PHE A 18 24.10 2.85 -21.68
N PHE A 19 25.26 2.23 -21.50
CA PHE A 19 26.26 2.08 -22.57
C PHE A 19 26.39 0.65 -23.07
N SER A 20 25.87 -0.34 -22.33
CA SER A 20 25.81 -1.70 -22.80
C SER A 20 24.55 -1.94 -23.63
N LEU A 21 24.64 -2.88 -24.57
CA LEU A 21 23.48 -3.40 -25.26
C LEU A 21 22.75 -4.32 -24.28
N PRO A 22 21.51 -3.99 -23.86
CA PRO A 22 20.79 -4.84 -22.92
C PRO A 22 20.50 -6.21 -23.55
N PRO A 23 20.58 -7.30 -22.78
CA PRO A 23 20.21 -8.62 -23.27
C PRO A 23 18.74 -8.65 -23.67
N THR A 24 18.43 -9.39 -24.73
CA THR A 24 17.03 -9.60 -25.14
C THR A 24 16.42 -10.69 -24.27
N GLN A 25 15.30 -10.40 -23.61
CA GLN A 25 14.54 -11.41 -22.88
C GLN A 25 13.88 -12.37 -23.87
N THR A 26 14.38 -13.60 -23.96
CA THR A 26 13.86 -14.67 -24.82
C THR A 26 13.18 -15.79 -24.02
N SER A 27 13.29 -15.79 -22.68
CA SER A 27 12.77 -16.87 -21.84
C SER A 27 11.26 -16.82 -21.61
N ILE A 28 10.65 -15.63 -21.72
CA ILE A 28 9.20 -15.47 -21.62
C ILE A 28 8.63 -15.54 -23.04
N GLU A 29 8.03 -16.66 -23.39
CA GLU A 29 7.49 -16.90 -24.73
C GLU A 29 6.11 -16.24 -24.92
N SER A 30 5.27 -16.28 -23.88
CA SER A 30 3.93 -15.69 -23.91
C SER A 30 3.48 -15.27 -22.51
N LEU A 31 2.50 -14.35 -22.46
CA LEU A 31 1.86 -13.88 -21.24
C LEU A 31 0.35 -13.95 -21.42
N GLN A 32 -0.34 -14.43 -20.38
CA GLN A 32 -1.80 -14.49 -20.36
C GLN A 32 -2.36 -13.97 -19.04
N TRP A 33 -3.51 -13.29 -19.12
CA TRP A 33 -4.25 -12.84 -17.95
C TRP A 33 -5.28 -13.89 -17.54
N ILE A 34 -5.15 -14.39 -16.32
CA ILE A 34 -6.08 -15.37 -15.74
C ILE A 34 -6.87 -14.70 -14.62
N TYR A 35 -8.20 -14.82 -14.68
CA TYR A 35 -9.10 -14.22 -13.70
C TYR A 35 -9.55 -15.27 -12.68
N TYR A 36 -9.26 -15.02 -11.41
CA TYR A 36 -9.73 -15.82 -10.29
C TYR A 36 -10.87 -15.13 -9.56
N LYS A 37 -11.91 -15.89 -9.23
CA LYS A 37 -13.01 -15.42 -8.39
C LYS A 37 -12.72 -15.78 -6.92
N PRO A 38 -13.29 -15.03 -5.95
CA PRO A 38 -13.22 -15.43 -4.56
C PRO A 38 -13.80 -16.83 -4.35
N VAL A 39 -13.18 -17.61 -3.47
CA VAL A 39 -13.66 -18.92 -3.04
C VAL A 39 -14.78 -18.76 -2.01
N THR A 40 -14.66 -17.73 -1.16
CA THR A 40 -15.64 -17.39 -0.14
C THR A 40 -16.74 -16.48 -0.69
N SER A 41 -17.94 -16.60 -0.14
CA SER A 41 -19.02 -15.63 -0.40
C SER A 41 -18.72 -14.34 0.35
N LEU A 42 -19.05 -13.20 -0.25
CA LEU A 42 -18.84 -11.88 0.37
C LEU A 42 -19.85 -11.68 1.50
N THR A 43 -19.41 -11.84 2.75
CA THR A 43 -20.18 -11.53 3.96
C THR A 43 -19.39 -10.55 4.82
N ASP A 44 -20.07 -9.76 5.64
CA ASP A 44 -19.48 -8.61 6.36
C ASP A 44 -18.23 -8.96 7.20
N ASP A 45 -18.19 -10.15 7.81
CA ASP A 45 -17.09 -10.60 8.69
C ASP A 45 -16.20 -11.70 8.10
N SER A 46 -16.39 -12.11 6.84
CA SER A 46 -15.59 -13.19 6.24
C SER A 46 -14.43 -12.61 5.43
N PRO A 47 -13.22 -13.22 5.50
CA PRO A 47 -12.15 -12.87 4.59
C PRO A 47 -12.54 -13.20 3.15
N ILE A 48 -12.05 -12.38 2.22
CA ILE A 48 -12.15 -12.62 0.78
C ILE A 48 -10.94 -13.46 0.39
N GLU A 49 -11.16 -14.74 0.11
CA GLU A 49 -10.09 -15.70 -0.15
C GLU A 49 -9.97 -16.00 -1.64
N PHE A 50 -8.73 -15.94 -2.15
CA PHE A 50 -8.40 -16.35 -3.51
C PHE A 50 -7.42 -17.52 -3.44
N VAL A 51 -7.77 -18.62 -4.10
CA VAL A 51 -6.87 -19.76 -4.27
C VAL A 51 -6.40 -19.77 -5.71
N ILE A 52 -5.12 -19.49 -5.90
CA ILE A 52 -4.47 -19.53 -7.21
C ILE A 52 -3.71 -20.86 -7.31
N PRO A 53 -4.24 -21.85 -8.05
CA PRO A 53 -3.53 -23.11 -8.23
C PRO A 53 -2.28 -22.90 -9.08
N GLY A 54 -1.23 -23.66 -8.78
CA GLY A 54 -0.05 -23.74 -9.64
C GLY A 54 -0.41 -24.45 -10.94
N HIS A 55 -0.12 -23.82 -12.07
CA HIS A 55 -0.18 -24.45 -13.38
C HIS A 55 1.19 -25.05 -13.67
N GLY A 56 1.25 -26.34 -14.04
CA GLY A 56 2.51 -27.10 -14.07
C GLY A 56 3.58 -26.55 -15.02
N GLU A 57 3.18 -25.82 -16.06
CA GLU A 57 4.09 -25.27 -17.07
C GLU A 57 4.16 -23.74 -17.05
N ASP A 58 3.19 -23.07 -16.41
CA ASP A 58 3.12 -21.62 -16.36
C ASP A 58 3.61 -21.08 -15.02
N TYR A 59 4.45 -20.04 -15.08
CA TYR A 59 4.86 -19.30 -13.89
C TYR A 59 3.92 -18.13 -13.61
N LEU A 60 3.67 -17.87 -12.32
CA LEU A 60 2.91 -16.73 -11.88
C LEU A 60 3.81 -15.50 -11.73
N ASP A 61 3.52 -14.46 -12.51
CA ASP A 61 4.18 -13.16 -12.36
C ASP A 61 3.47 -12.32 -11.28
N LEU A 62 4.10 -12.25 -10.10
CA LEU A 62 3.61 -11.46 -8.97
C LEU A 62 3.62 -9.96 -9.25
N THR A 63 4.52 -9.47 -10.11
CA THR A 63 4.63 -8.03 -10.40
C THR A 63 3.42 -7.50 -11.17
N HIS A 64 2.81 -8.36 -12.00
CA HIS A 64 1.61 -8.05 -12.77
C HIS A 64 0.34 -8.65 -12.17
N THR A 65 0.34 -9.03 -10.89
CA THR A 65 -0.88 -9.49 -10.21
C THR A 65 -1.68 -8.28 -9.71
N MET A 66 -2.94 -8.15 -10.16
CA MET A 66 -3.82 -7.03 -9.80
C MET A 66 -5.12 -7.52 -9.17
N LEU A 67 -5.57 -6.84 -8.11
CA LEU A 67 -6.89 -7.06 -7.52
C LEU A 67 -7.92 -6.15 -8.20
N SER A 68 -8.96 -6.76 -8.77
CA SER A 68 -10.08 -6.03 -9.37
C SER A 68 -11.27 -6.01 -8.43
N LEU A 69 -11.76 -4.81 -8.10
CA LEU A 69 -12.88 -4.61 -7.19
C LEU A 69 -14.00 -3.83 -7.90
N ARG A 70 -15.23 -4.30 -7.74
CA ARG A 70 -16.44 -3.59 -8.17
C ARG A 70 -17.22 -3.17 -6.95
N ILE A 71 -17.25 -1.86 -6.69
CA ILE A 71 -17.84 -1.28 -5.49
C ILE A 71 -19.15 -0.57 -5.87
N ARG A 72 -20.20 -0.79 -5.10
CA ARG A 72 -21.43 -0.01 -5.15
C ARG A 72 -21.54 0.81 -3.86
N LEU A 73 -21.77 2.11 -4.02
CA LEU A 73 -22.07 2.97 -2.88
C LEU A 73 -23.57 2.89 -2.60
N GLU A 74 -23.94 2.48 -1.39
CA GLU A 74 -25.30 2.52 -0.90
C GLU A 74 -25.42 3.64 0.13
N SER A 75 -26.46 4.45 0.00
CA SER A 75 -26.80 5.45 1.02
C SER A 75 -27.59 4.76 2.13
N GLU A 76 -27.30 5.11 3.38
CA GLU A 76 -27.96 4.59 4.59
C GLU A 76 -29.49 4.81 4.59
N ARG A 77 -30.01 5.72 3.75
CA ARG A 77 -31.45 5.88 3.51
C ARG A 77 -31.96 4.78 2.59
N ARG A 78 -32.26 3.61 3.18
CA ARG A 78 -32.91 2.46 2.54
C ARG A 78 -34.34 2.71 2.04
N GLU A 79 -34.90 3.90 2.21
CA GLU A 79 -36.29 4.20 1.86
C GLU A 79 -36.39 5.22 0.74
N SER A 80 -37.25 4.90 -0.23
CA SER A 80 -37.54 5.62 -1.47
C SER A 80 -38.23 6.97 -1.24
N THR A 81 -37.61 7.87 -0.49
CA THR A 81 -38.02 9.26 -0.46
C THR A 81 -37.08 10.03 -1.36
N SER A 82 -37.61 10.56 -2.46
CA SER A 82 -36.89 11.47 -3.36
C SER A 82 -36.31 12.63 -2.55
N VAL A 83 -35.03 12.54 -2.20
CA VAL A 83 -34.30 13.62 -1.54
C VAL A 83 -34.09 14.70 -2.61
N THR A 84 -34.64 15.88 -2.40
CA THR A 84 -34.33 17.05 -3.22
C THR A 84 -32.83 17.29 -3.15
N ALA A 85 -32.19 17.64 -4.27
CA ALA A 85 -30.73 17.73 -4.43
C ALA A 85 -30.00 18.68 -3.44
N ALA A 86 -30.73 19.42 -2.61
CA ALA A 86 -30.23 20.39 -1.65
C ALA A 86 -29.74 19.80 -0.31
N GLU A 87 -30.14 18.58 0.06
CA GLU A 87 -29.77 17.94 1.34
C GLU A 87 -28.92 16.67 1.19
N VAL A 88 -28.26 16.49 0.05
CA VAL A 88 -27.31 15.39 -0.12
C VAL A 88 -26.03 15.77 0.62
N ALA A 89 -25.80 15.14 1.78
CA ALA A 89 -24.51 15.21 2.45
C ALA A 89 -23.41 14.90 1.43
N LYS A 90 -22.42 15.80 1.30
CA LYS A 90 -21.27 15.61 0.40
C LYS A 90 -20.43 14.45 0.94
N VAL A 91 -20.81 13.23 0.59
CA VAL A 91 -20.05 12.02 0.89
C VAL A 91 -19.04 11.76 -0.22
N GLY A 92 -17.84 11.35 0.17
CA GLY A 92 -16.77 11.03 -0.76
C GLY A 92 -15.91 9.90 -0.20
N PRO A 93 -15.26 9.12 -1.08
CA PRO A 93 -14.35 8.06 -0.66
C PRO A 93 -13.15 8.60 0.13
N VAL A 94 -12.67 7.80 1.07
CA VAL A 94 -11.43 8.07 1.83
C VAL A 94 -10.24 8.03 0.88
N ASN A 95 -9.19 8.82 1.18
CA ASN A 95 -7.93 8.76 0.46
C ASN A 95 -7.39 7.32 0.45
N HIS A 96 -6.78 6.93 -0.68
CA HIS A 96 -6.24 5.58 -0.84
C HIS A 96 -7.31 4.48 -0.70
N LEU A 97 -8.53 4.78 -1.17
CA LEU A 97 -9.76 3.98 -1.00
C LEU A 97 -9.53 2.46 -1.03
N LEU A 98 -8.87 1.93 -2.06
CA LEU A 98 -8.66 0.48 -2.21
C LEU A 98 -7.82 -0.12 -1.09
N HIS A 99 -6.78 0.58 -0.62
CA HIS A 99 -5.96 0.11 0.48
C HIS A 99 -6.66 0.29 1.84
N SER A 100 -7.47 1.35 1.96
CA SER A 100 -8.27 1.62 3.15
C SER A 100 -9.43 0.64 3.34
N MET A 101 -9.79 -0.13 2.31
CA MET A 101 -10.84 -1.16 2.39
C MET A 101 -10.39 -2.43 3.11
N PHE A 102 -9.07 -2.69 3.21
CA PHE A 102 -8.56 -3.93 3.79
C PHE A 102 -7.80 -3.63 5.09
N ASN A 103 -8.21 -4.29 6.17
CA ASN A 103 -7.53 -4.20 7.46
C ASN A 103 -6.22 -5.00 7.48
N GLN A 104 -6.22 -6.17 6.83
CA GLN A 104 -5.11 -7.10 6.75
C GLN A 104 -5.13 -7.80 5.40
N ILE A 105 -3.93 -8.06 4.85
CA ILE A 105 -3.75 -8.86 3.63
C ILE A 105 -2.72 -9.93 3.92
N ASP A 106 -3.16 -11.18 3.89
CA ASP A 106 -2.30 -12.33 4.12
C ASP A 106 -1.97 -13.05 2.81
N VAL A 107 -0.69 -13.29 2.59
CA VAL A 107 -0.18 -14.04 1.43
C VAL A 107 0.47 -15.31 1.93
N TYR A 108 0.02 -16.44 1.37
CA TYR A 108 0.52 -17.77 1.69
C TYR A 108 1.18 -18.38 0.46
N PHE A 109 2.37 -18.96 0.63
CA PHE A 109 3.00 -19.83 -0.36
C PHE A 109 3.07 -21.24 0.18
N ASN A 110 2.45 -22.20 -0.51
CA ASN A 110 2.36 -23.60 -0.06
C ASN A 110 1.93 -23.72 1.42
N GLN A 111 0.86 -23.01 1.79
CA GLN A 111 0.30 -22.94 3.16
C GLN A 111 1.24 -22.29 4.20
N LYS A 112 2.40 -21.78 3.80
CA LYS A 112 3.29 -21.01 4.66
C LYS A 112 3.00 -19.53 4.49
N LEU A 113 2.64 -18.87 5.58
CA LEU A 113 2.47 -17.41 5.63
C LEU A 113 3.80 -16.72 5.29
N VAL A 114 3.78 -15.84 4.30
CA VAL A 114 4.95 -15.02 3.89
C VAL A 114 4.78 -13.54 4.21
N SER A 115 3.55 -13.09 4.45
CA SER A 115 3.24 -11.74 4.92
C SER A 115 3.29 -11.66 6.46
N PRO A 116 3.69 -10.52 7.04
CA PRO A 116 3.56 -10.31 8.47
C PRO A 116 2.07 -10.24 8.87
N PRO A 117 1.60 -10.99 9.88
CA PRO A 117 0.22 -10.94 10.35
C PRO A 117 0.02 -9.68 11.18
N ASN A 118 -0.32 -8.57 10.53
CA ASN A 118 -0.54 -7.27 11.17
C ASN A 118 -1.79 -6.60 10.61
N ASN A 119 -2.63 -6.11 11.52
CA ASN A 119 -3.90 -5.44 11.25
C ASN A 119 -3.71 -3.96 10.88
N ALA A 120 -2.47 -3.49 10.71
CA ALA A 120 -2.16 -2.11 10.36
C ALA A 120 -1.91 -1.92 8.84
N TYR A 121 -2.43 -2.78 7.98
CA TYR A 121 -2.16 -2.72 6.53
C TYR A 121 -2.53 -1.36 5.93
N ALA A 122 -3.74 -0.87 6.21
CA ALA A 122 -4.23 0.40 5.69
C ALA A 122 -3.30 1.57 6.06
N TYR A 123 -2.85 1.62 7.31
CA TYR A 123 -1.92 2.65 7.80
C TYR A 123 -0.54 2.52 7.16
N ARG A 124 -0.01 1.30 7.08
CA ARG A 124 1.28 1.03 6.45
C ARG A 124 1.28 1.47 4.98
N ALA A 125 0.28 1.08 4.21
CA ALA A 125 0.16 1.45 2.80
C ALA A 125 0.05 2.98 2.64
N TYR A 126 -0.68 3.65 3.52
CA TYR A 126 -0.81 5.10 3.50
C TYR A 126 0.52 5.81 3.82
N ILE A 127 1.25 5.37 4.84
CA ILE A 127 2.55 5.92 5.24
C ILE A 127 3.60 5.68 4.14
N GLU A 128 3.67 4.47 3.59
CA GLU A 128 4.54 4.15 2.45
C GLU A 128 4.24 5.06 1.26
N ALA A 129 2.97 5.25 0.92
CA ALA A 129 2.59 6.16 -0.17
C ALA A 129 2.95 7.63 0.13
N LEU A 130 2.92 8.05 1.40
CA LEU A 130 3.33 9.39 1.80
C LEU A 130 4.85 9.60 1.76
N LEU A 131 5.63 8.60 2.16
CA LEU A 131 7.09 8.72 2.29
C LEU A 131 7.82 8.40 0.99
N ASN A 132 7.34 7.43 0.21
CA ASN A 132 8.04 6.95 -1.00
C ASN A 132 7.76 7.81 -2.24
N TYR A 133 6.65 8.55 -2.27
CA TYR A 133 6.28 9.37 -3.44
C TYR A 133 6.47 10.86 -3.19
N ALA A 134 7.22 11.49 -4.10
CA ALA A 134 7.36 12.94 -4.15
C ALA A 134 6.05 13.62 -4.60
N SER A 135 5.91 14.92 -4.33
CA SER A 135 4.72 15.71 -4.68
C SER A 135 4.26 15.56 -6.15
N PRO A 136 5.15 15.50 -7.17
CA PRO A 136 4.71 15.31 -8.55
C PRO A 136 3.97 13.99 -8.80
N ALA A 137 4.40 12.91 -8.15
CA ALA A 137 3.75 11.61 -8.26
C ALA A 137 2.36 11.60 -7.58
N LYS A 138 2.24 12.31 -6.44
CA LYS A 138 0.97 12.49 -5.71
C LYS A 138 -0.09 13.24 -6.52
N THR A 139 0.33 14.17 -7.37
CA THR A 139 -0.56 14.92 -8.27
C THR A 139 -0.79 14.23 -9.62
N SER A 140 0.02 13.24 -9.96
CA SER A 140 -0.08 12.48 -11.21
C SER A 140 -0.89 11.19 -10.98
N HIS A 141 -0.28 10.02 -11.13
CA HIS A 141 -0.94 8.72 -11.08
C HIS A 141 -1.62 8.44 -9.73
N LEU A 142 -1.08 8.90 -8.60
CA LEU A 142 -1.71 8.69 -7.29
C LEU A 142 -2.97 9.52 -7.07
N THR A 143 -3.26 10.50 -7.92
CA THR A 143 -4.55 11.20 -7.92
C THR A 143 -5.71 10.23 -8.21
N SER A 144 -5.46 9.16 -8.98
CA SER A 144 -6.46 8.10 -9.22
C SER A 144 -6.85 7.37 -7.93
N CYS A 145 -5.91 7.26 -6.98
CA CYS A 145 -6.13 6.75 -5.63
C CYS A 145 -6.56 7.83 -4.63
N LEU A 146 -6.99 9.01 -5.11
CA LEU A 146 -7.44 10.16 -4.32
C LEU A 146 -6.37 10.78 -3.40
N MET A 147 -5.08 10.43 -3.60
CA MET A 147 -3.97 10.81 -2.72
C MET A 147 -3.65 12.33 -2.74
N GLY A 148 -4.18 13.09 -3.69
CA GLY A 148 -3.86 14.51 -3.91
C GLY A 148 -4.85 15.53 -3.35
N ARG A 149 -5.95 15.12 -2.69
CA ARG A 149 -7.04 16.06 -2.31
C ARG A 149 -7.03 16.53 -0.85
N GLY A 150 -6.17 15.99 0.00
CA GLY A 150 -5.98 16.49 1.36
C GLY A 150 -4.96 17.63 1.39
N LYS A 151 -5.23 18.72 2.13
CA LYS A 151 -4.18 19.67 2.52
C LYS A 151 -3.08 18.88 3.21
N GLN A 152 -1.95 18.69 2.54
CA GLN A 152 -0.78 18.04 3.13
C GLN A 152 -0.28 18.96 4.26
N ARG A 153 -0.65 18.65 5.50
CA ARG A 153 -0.12 19.34 6.67
C ARG A 153 1.37 19.08 6.67
N ARG A 154 2.14 20.16 6.52
CA ARG A 154 3.60 20.13 6.53
C ARG A 154 4.06 19.83 7.97
N LEU A 155 4.04 18.57 8.37
CA LEU A 155 4.64 18.14 9.63
C LEU A 155 6.16 18.16 9.47
N ARG A 156 6.83 18.95 10.30
CA ARG A 156 8.30 18.99 10.38
C ARG A 156 8.73 18.02 11.47
N LEU A 157 9.21 16.84 11.06
CA LEU A 157 9.78 15.84 11.94
C LEU A 157 11.31 15.98 11.89
N ARG A 158 11.96 16.26 13.02
CA ARG A 158 13.43 16.32 13.14
C ARG A 158 13.87 15.15 14.00
N LEU A 159 14.53 14.18 13.39
CA LEU A 159 15.10 13.01 14.06
C LEU A 159 16.61 13.24 14.21
N GLU A 160 17.13 13.27 15.43
CA GLU A 160 18.57 13.31 15.70
C GLU A 160 19.01 11.97 16.29
N VAL A 161 19.68 11.16 15.47
CA VAL A 161 20.21 9.85 15.86
C VAL A 161 21.68 10.00 16.22
N ARG A 162 22.08 9.53 17.41
CA ARG A 162 23.48 9.47 17.86
C ARG A 162 23.85 8.04 18.18
N PHE A 163 25.05 7.62 17.77
CA PHE A 163 25.63 6.35 18.16
C PHE A 163 26.61 6.57 19.31
N GLU A 164 26.60 5.68 20.30
CA GLU A 164 27.54 5.72 21.43
C GLU A 164 28.96 5.33 20.99
N LYS A 165 29.08 4.44 19.99
CA LYS A 165 30.34 4.04 19.35
C LYS A 165 30.17 3.97 17.83
N GLY A 166 31.24 4.27 17.09
CA GLY A 166 31.24 4.18 15.64
C GLY A 166 30.98 2.76 15.15
N LEU A 167 30.07 2.60 14.19
CA LEU A 167 29.78 1.32 13.55
C LEU A 167 30.93 0.94 12.61
N SER A 168 31.45 -0.28 12.73
CA SER A 168 32.49 -0.82 11.83
C SER A 168 31.94 -1.32 10.49
N VAL A 169 30.61 -1.35 10.33
CA VAL A 169 29.90 -1.83 9.15
C VAL A 169 28.67 -0.95 8.90
N THR A 170 28.38 -0.65 7.64
CA THR A 170 27.17 0.08 7.24
C THR A 170 25.92 -0.76 7.52
N ILE A 171 25.01 -0.25 8.33
CA ILE A 171 23.71 -0.87 8.62
C ILE A 171 22.56 0.03 8.16
N ASN A 172 21.52 -0.56 7.56
CA ASN A 172 20.28 0.13 7.25
C ASN A 172 19.34 0.04 8.46
N CYS A 173 19.11 1.17 9.14
CA CYS A 173 18.17 1.24 10.26
C CYS A 173 16.82 1.79 9.78
N ILE A 174 15.75 1.04 10.02
CA ILE A 174 14.38 1.54 9.93
C ILE A 174 13.97 1.96 11.34
N VAL A 175 13.80 3.26 11.57
CA VAL A 175 13.34 3.79 12.85
C VAL A 175 11.82 3.87 12.81
N TYR A 176 11.14 2.98 13.53
CA TYR A 176 9.72 3.08 13.80
C TYR A 176 9.51 3.97 15.02
N ALA A 177 8.95 5.16 14.81
CA ALA A 177 8.56 6.07 15.88
C ALA A 177 7.03 6.15 15.89
N GLU A 178 6.43 5.55 16.90
CA GLU A 178 5.00 5.65 17.17
C GLU A 178 4.76 6.88 18.06
N PHE A 179 3.77 7.71 17.70
CA PHE A 179 3.39 8.89 18.46
C PHE A 179 1.90 8.75 18.81
N ASP A 180 1.63 8.26 20.01
CA ASP A 180 0.28 8.03 20.53
C ASP A 180 -0.36 9.34 21.00
N ASN A 181 -0.65 10.26 20.07
CA ASN A 181 -1.47 11.44 20.40
C ASN A 181 -2.72 11.51 19.53
N VAL A 182 -3.87 11.62 20.20
CA VAL A 182 -5.13 11.99 19.55
C VAL A 182 -5.05 13.47 19.21
N LEU A 183 -5.09 13.77 17.92
CA LEU A 183 -5.02 15.13 17.41
C LEU A 183 -6.44 15.61 17.10
N GLU A 184 -7.03 16.35 18.03
CA GLU A 184 -8.37 16.91 17.85
C GLU A 184 -8.29 18.26 17.15
N ILE A 185 -9.18 18.46 16.16
CA ILE A 185 -9.31 19.72 15.42
C ILE A 185 -10.75 20.18 15.57
N ASP A 186 -10.96 21.18 16.40
CA ASP A 186 -12.28 21.78 16.58
C ASP A 186 -12.71 22.55 15.30
N SER A 187 -14.01 22.79 15.18
CA SER A 187 -14.70 23.60 14.20
C SER A 187 -14.05 24.97 13.93
N SER A 188 -13.32 25.52 14.90
CA SER A 188 -12.53 26.75 14.80
C SER A 188 -11.16 26.58 14.11
N ARG A 189 -10.81 25.36 13.66
CA ARG A 189 -9.49 24.95 13.14
C ARG A 189 -8.34 25.08 14.13
N GLN A 190 -8.66 25.21 15.42
CA GLN A 190 -7.70 25.10 16.51
C GLN A 190 -7.26 23.64 16.61
N VAL A 191 -5.95 23.41 16.71
CA VAL A 191 -5.37 22.08 16.92
C VAL A 191 -5.06 21.96 18.39
N ILE A 192 -5.79 21.09 19.09
CA ILE A 192 -5.55 20.79 20.50
C ILE A 192 -4.76 19.48 20.52
N VAL A 193 -3.58 19.52 21.15
CA VAL A 193 -2.76 18.35 21.43
C VAL A 193 -2.69 18.22 22.94
N ASP A 194 -3.31 17.18 23.48
CA ASP A 194 -3.21 16.90 24.91
C ASP A 194 -1.75 16.61 25.26
N PHE A 195 -1.20 17.45 26.12
CA PHE A 195 -0.03 17.13 26.92
C PHE A 195 -0.52 16.93 28.34
N SER A 196 -0.75 15.67 28.72
CA SER A 196 -0.65 15.26 30.11
C SER A 196 0.09 13.93 30.14
N GLY A 197 1.29 13.96 30.73
CA GLY A 197 2.06 12.74 31.02
C GLY A 197 1.42 11.91 32.13
#